data_AF-F6QY98-F1
#
_entry.id   AF-F6QY98-F1
#
_cell.length_a   1.000
_cell.length_b   1.000
_cell.length_c   1.000
_cell.angle_alpha   90.00
_cell.angle_beta   90.00
_cell.angle_gamma   90.00
#
_symmetry.space_group_name_H-M   'P 1'
#
loop_
_entity.id
_entity.type
_entity.pdbx_description
1 polymer ?
#
loop_
_entity_poly.entity_id
_entity_poly.type
_entity_poly.pdbx_seq_one_letter_code
_entity_poly.pdbx_strand_id
1 'polypeptide(L)'
;RRRLRWPGTRLLRGRVRKPFPRWEIRTLSPRAPLEVRQGRAPVGRDGQTASPAKEALRQCFPVVEEQQGLWQSTLRDCQPLLASLGNLAEQLQAAQSLRFEDVPALRAFPDLKERLRRKQLAAGDTVLDKLGERLAALLKVRDTVSSHVERVLQIYEQHADTISIDAVLQASAVSPSVADMLEWLQDIERHYRNSYLKRKYLLSSIQWEDLVNIQALPKAWDQISEEEHQDLVQNVLLNVSFFLEE
;
A
#
# COMPACT_ATOMS: atom_id res chain seq x y z
N ARG A 1 1.71 17.84 -25.89
CA ARG A 1 2.49 17.25 -24.76
C ARG A 1 2.20 18.05 -23.47
N ARG A 2 1.05 17.82 -22.85
CA ARG A 2 0.72 18.37 -21.52
C ARG A 2 0.82 17.22 -20.52
N ARG A 3 1.93 17.13 -19.77
CA ARG A 3 1.96 16.30 -18.56
C ARG A 3 1.10 17.02 -17.52
N LEU A 4 0.14 16.32 -16.92
CA LEU A 4 -0.71 16.87 -15.87
C LEU A 4 0.16 17.36 -14.70
N ARG A 5 -0.11 18.60 -14.31
CA ARG A 5 0.48 19.30 -13.18
C ARG A 5 -0.58 19.25 -12.08
N TRP A 6 -0.28 18.60 -10.97
CA TRP A 6 -1.17 18.46 -9.82
C TRP A 6 -1.54 19.84 -9.23
N PRO A 7 -2.79 20.08 -8.78
CA PRO A 7 -3.21 21.39 -8.27
C PRO A 7 -2.62 21.66 -6.89
N GLY A 8 -1.58 22.47 -6.89
CA GLY A 8 -0.98 23.06 -5.70
C GLY A 8 -0.07 24.21 -6.11
N THR A 9 -0.54 25.15 -6.95
CA THR A 9 0.17 26.42 -7.19
C THR A 9 -0.74 27.43 -7.91
N ARG A 10 -1.30 28.37 -7.13
CA ARG A 10 -1.67 29.69 -7.65
C ARG A 10 -0.41 30.57 -7.59
N LEU A 11 -0.13 31.29 -8.69
CA LEU A 11 1.04 32.13 -8.87
C LEU A 11 1.07 33.29 -7.86
N LEU A 12 2.01 33.26 -6.92
CA LEU A 12 2.61 34.45 -6.34
C LEU A 12 4.11 34.44 -6.62
N ARG A 13 4.58 35.54 -7.20
CA ARG A 13 5.98 35.81 -7.57
C ARG A 13 6.88 35.75 -6.34
N GLY A 14 8.10 35.23 -6.55
CA GLY A 14 9.26 35.52 -5.72
C GLY A 14 9.31 34.81 -4.37
N ARG A 15 9.78 33.56 -4.35
CA ARG A 15 10.63 33.00 -3.27
C ARG A 15 11.20 31.66 -3.72
N VAL A 16 12.48 31.48 -3.41
CA VAL A 16 13.33 30.33 -3.72
C VAL A 16 12.62 29.01 -3.44
N ARG A 17 12.51 28.16 -4.47
CA ARG A 17 12.00 26.78 -4.34
C ARG A 17 12.98 25.99 -3.48
N LYS A 18 12.54 25.51 -2.32
CA LYS A 18 13.25 24.44 -1.61
C LYS A 18 12.87 23.09 -2.23
N PRO A 19 13.83 22.18 -2.48
CA PRO A 19 13.56 20.83 -2.95
C PRO A 19 12.86 20.00 -1.85
N PHE A 20 11.94 19.10 -2.24
CA PHE A 20 11.44 18.04 -1.36
C PHE A 20 12.60 17.09 -0.99
N PRO A 21 12.62 16.55 0.23
CA PRO A 21 13.79 15.88 0.77
C PRO A 21 14.13 14.62 0.00
N ARG A 22 15.36 14.60 -0.51
CA ARG A 22 16.08 13.40 -0.95
C ARG A 22 16.32 12.56 0.29
N TRP A 23 15.57 11.47 0.47
CA TRP A 23 15.92 10.50 1.50
C TRP A 23 17.13 9.71 0.98
N GLU A 24 18.31 10.08 1.50
CA GLU A 24 19.53 9.32 1.32
C GLU A 24 19.39 8.01 2.07
N ILE A 25 19.60 6.90 1.36
CA ILE A 25 19.87 5.59 1.95
C ILE A 25 21.20 5.77 2.71
N ARG A 26 21.13 5.92 4.03
CA ARG A 26 22.32 5.88 4.89
C ARG A 26 22.83 4.45 4.89
N THR A 27 23.87 4.20 4.09
CA THR A 27 24.77 3.08 4.28
C THR A 27 25.54 3.30 5.59
N LEU A 28 25.25 2.50 6.61
CA LEU A 28 26.09 2.42 7.80
C LEU A 28 27.25 1.48 7.51
N SER A 29 28.45 2.06 7.46
CA SER A 29 29.76 1.38 7.40
C SER A 29 30.18 0.92 8.82
N PRO A 30 31.10 -0.06 8.94
CA PRO A 30 31.26 -0.90 10.12
C PRO A 30 32.31 -0.38 11.12
N ARG A 31 32.10 -0.62 12.43
CA ARG A 31 33.11 -0.64 13.54
C ARG A 31 32.37 -0.97 14.85
N ALA A 32 32.88 -1.69 15.85
CA ALA A 32 34.10 -2.46 16.12
C ALA A 32 33.76 -3.38 17.35
N PRO A 33 34.56 -4.40 17.70
CA PRO A 33 34.12 -5.50 18.57
C PRO A 33 34.09 -5.10 20.05
N LEU A 34 33.06 -5.54 20.78
CA LEU A 34 32.97 -5.43 22.23
C LEU A 34 33.35 -6.76 22.88
N GLU A 35 34.23 -6.67 23.86
CA GLU A 35 34.83 -7.75 24.62
C GLU A 35 33.80 -8.58 25.41
N VAL A 36 34.09 -9.88 25.45
CA VAL A 36 33.38 -10.93 26.16
C VAL A 36 33.50 -10.72 27.67
N ARG A 37 32.36 -10.60 28.35
CA ARG A 37 32.26 -10.86 29.80
C ARG A 37 31.26 -11.99 30.04
N GLN A 38 31.79 -13.18 30.33
CA GLN A 38 31.03 -14.35 30.75
C GLN A 38 30.33 -14.07 32.08
N GLY A 39 29.00 -14.01 32.05
CA GLY A 39 28.14 -14.06 33.22
C GLY A 39 27.13 -15.20 33.02
N ARG A 40 27.39 -16.34 33.66
CA ARG A 40 26.55 -17.54 33.62
C ARG A 40 25.25 -17.27 34.40
N ALA A 41 24.10 -17.26 33.73
CA ALA A 41 22.79 -17.22 34.38
C ALA A 41 22.24 -18.65 34.58
N PRO A 42 21.48 -18.91 35.67
CA PRO A 42 21.11 -20.25 36.08
C PRO A 42 19.95 -20.82 35.26
N VAL A 43 20.01 -22.13 35.02
CA VAL A 43 18.91 -22.94 34.48
C VAL A 43 17.83 -23.08 35.57
N GLY A 44 16.67 -22.47 35.35
CA GLY A 44 15.45 -22.71 36.11
C GLY A 44 14.41 -23.41 35.23
N ARG A 45 13.94 -24.57 35.67
CA ARG A 45 12.73 -25.23 35.15
C ARG A 45 11.49 -24.48 35.66
N ASP A 46 10.45 -24.53 34.84
CA ASP A 46 9.05 -24.22 35.11
C ASP A 46 8.69 -22.73 35.22
N GLY A 47 8.06 -22.23 34.15
CA GLY A 47 7.61 -20.85 33.96
C GLY A 47 8.08 -20.31 32.62
N GLN A 48 7.44 -20.72 31.53
CA GLN A 48 7.71 -20.24 30.17
C GLN A 48 7.54 -18.72 30.10
N THR A 49 8.63 -17.97 30.34
CA THR A 49 8.72 -16.60 29.87
C THR A 49 8.76 -16.68 28.36
N ALA A 50 7.67 -16.24 27.70
CA ALA A 50 7.62 -16.16 26.24
C ALA A 50 8.87 -15.43 25.74
N SER A 51 9.51 -15.97 24.69
CA SER A 51 10.70 -15.31 24.16
C SER A 51 10.33 -13.88 23.71
N PRO A 52 11.22 -12.88 23.85
CA PRO A 52 10.93 -11.51 23.43
C PRO A 52 10.43 -11.42 21.98
N ALA A 53 10.90 -12.30 21.11
CA ALA A 53 10.43 -12.41 19.73
C ALA A 53 8.98 -12.90 19.64
N LYS A 54 8.58 -13.91 20.43
CA LYS A 54 7.19 -14.39 20.46
C LYS A 54 6.23 -13.30 20.97
N GLU A 55 6.63 -12.56 22.01
CA GLU A 55 5.81 -11.45 22.51
C GLU A 55 5.67 -10.33 21.46
N ALA A 56 6.77 -9.98 20.79
CA ALA A 56 6.72 -9.00 19.69
C ALA A 56 5.81 -9.47 18.54
N LEU A 57 5.83 -10.76 18.20
CA LEU A 57 4.95 -11.38 17.21
C LEU A 57 3.47 -11.31 17.64
N ARG A 58 3.15 -11.63 18.91
CA ARG A 58 1.79 -11.51 19.47
C ARG A 58 1.24 -10.10 19.37
N GLN A 59 2.09 -9.10 19.50
CA GLN A 59 1.68 -7.69 19.35
C GLN A 59 1.59 -7.24 17.89
N CYS A 60 2.31 -7.89 16.97
CA CYS A 60 2.37 -7.50 15.56
C CYS A 60 1.16 -8.00 14.76
N PHE A 61 0.76 -9.27 14.92
CA PHE A 61 -0.32 -9.85 14.10
C PHE A 61 -1.70 -9.18 14.29
N PRO A 62 -2.13 -8.76 15.49
CA PRO A 62 -3.37 -7.99 15.64
C PRO A 62 -3.34 -6.67 14.88
N VAL A 63 -2.19 -6.01 14.82
CA VAL A 63 -2.02 -4.78 14.01
C VAL A 63 -2.14 -5.11 12.53
N VAL A 64 -1.54 -6.21 12.07
CA VAL A 64 -1.69 -6.68 10.68
C VAL A 64 -3.16 -6.97 10.34
N GLU A 65 -3.92 -7.59 11.24
CA GLU A 65 -5.35 -7.85 11.08
C GLU A 65 -6.15 -6.56 10.93
N GLU A 66 -5.96 -5.60 11.83
CA GLU A 66 -6.60 -4.29 11.74
C GLU A 66 -6.27 -3.59 10.41
N GLN A 67 -4.98 -3.59 10.04
CA GLN A 67 -4.51 -2.99 8.81
C GLN A 67 -5.07 -3.69 7.56
N GLN A 68 -5.27 -5.01 7.58
CA GLN A 68 -5.92 -5.74 6.49
C GLN A 68 -7.37 -5.30 6.31
N GLY A 69 -8.12 -5.09 7.40
CA GLY A 69 -9.47 -4.55 7.34
C GLY A 69 -9.54 -3.16 6.70
N LEU A 70 -8.61 -2.27 7.09
CA LEU A 70 -8.47 -0.94 6.50
C LEU A 70 -8.06 -0.99 5.03
N TRP A 71 -7.16 -1.90 4.67
CA TRP A 71 -6.74 -2.12 3.28
C TRP A 71 -7.93 -2.53 2.41
N GLN A 72 -8.66 -3.57 2.80
CA GLN A 72 -9.79 -4.09 2.02
C GLN A 72 -10.94 -3.09 1.90
N SER A 73 -11.27 -2.38 2.98
CA SER A 73 -12.29 -1.32 2.94
C SER A 73 -11.87 -0.18 2.00
N THR A 74 -10.61 0.27 2.06
CA THR A 74 -10.08 1.30 1.17
C THR A 74 -10.10 0.86 -0.30
N LEU A 75 -9.78 -0.41 -0.58
CA LEU A 75 -9.87 -0.96 -1.94
C LEU A 75 -11.32 -0.97 -2.47
N ARG A 76 -12.29 -1.36 -1.64
CA ARG A 76 -13.72 -1.28 -2.00
C ARG A 76 -14.16 0.16 -2.29
N ASP A 77 -13.70 1.12 -1.49
CA ASP A 77 -14.01 2.54 -1.70
C ASP A 77 -13.41 3.11 -3.01
N CYS A 78 -12.35 2.49 -3.55
CA CYS A 78 -11.79 2.87 -4.85
C CYS A 78 -12.67 2.43 -6.03
N GLN A 79 -13.39 1.31 -5.92
CA GLN A 79 -14.18 0.74 -7.03
C GLN A 79 -15.18 1.72 -7.66
N PRO A 80 -16.05 2.42 -6.89
CA PRO A 80 -16.99 3.38 -7.48
C PRO A 80 -16.27 4.59 -8.12
N LEU A 81 -15.10 4.98 -7.62
CA LEU A 81 -14.30 6.06 -8.18
C LEU A 81 -13.67 5.65 -9.53
N LEU A 82 -13.12 4.44 -9.60
CA LEU A 82 -12.59 3.88 -10.84
C LEU A 82 -13.67 3.71 -11.91
N ALA A 83 -14.85 3.21 -11.53
CA ALA A 83 -16.01 3.12 -12.41
C ALA A 83 -16.43 4.52 -12.92
N SER A 84 -16.42 5.53 -12.05
CA SER A 84 -16.70 6.92 -12.45
C SER A 84 -15.68 7.45 -13.47
N LEU A 85 -14.40 7.11 -13.36
CA LEU A 85 -13.39 7.49 -14.35
C LEU A 85 -13.63 6.81 -15.70
N GLY A 86 -13.92 5.51 -15.70
CA GLY A 86 -14.28 4.77 -16.90
C GLY A 86 -15.48 5.39 -17.62
N ASN A 87 -16.55 5.66 -16.87
CA ASN A 87 -17.75 6.31 -17.39
C ASN A 87 -17.45 7.71 -17.96
N LEU A 88 -16.60 8.52 -17.31
CA LEU A 88 -16.21 9.83 -17.83
C LEU A 88 -15.41 9.71 -19.14
N ALA A 89 -14.55 8.70 -19.26
CA ALA A 89 -13.81 8.44 -20.49
C ALA A 89 -14.73 8.00 -21.64
N GLU A 90 -15.73 7.16 -21.36
CA GLU A 90 -16.76 6.80 -22.36
C GLU A 90 -17.54 8.03 -22.81
N GLN A 91 -17.97 8.89 -21.88
CA GLN A 91 -18.69 10.12 -22.22
C GLN A 91 -17.83 11.09 -23.05
N LEU A 92 -16.54 11.20 -22.74
CA LEU A 92 -15.58 11.99 -23.52
C LEU A 92 -15.42 11.42 -24.92
N GLN A 93 -15.36 10.10 -25.07
CA GLN A 93 -15.27 9.44 -26.36
C GLN A 93 -16.54 9.66 -27.19
N ALA A 94 -17.73 9.50 -26.59
CA ALA A 94 -19.00 9.74 -27.24
C ALA A 94 -19.13 11.20 -27.73
N ALA A 95 -18.71 12.16 -26.89
CA ALA A 95 -18.69 13.57 -27.26
C ALA A 95 -17.65 13.90 -28.34
N GLN A 96 -16.58 13.11 -28.48
CA GLN A 96 -15.61 13.29 -29.58
C GLN A 96 -16.17 12.80 -30.91
N SER A 97 -16.87 11.66 -30.89
CA SER A 97 -17.47 11.02 -32.06
C SER A 97 -18.69 11.77 -32.62
N LEU A 98 -19.37 12.56 -31.79
CA LEU A 98 -20.54 13.34 -32.22
C LEU A 98 -20.13 14.54 -33.10
N ARG A 99 -20.82 14.68 -34.24
CA ARG A 99 -20.85 15.90 -35.06
C ARG A 99 -21.95 16.82 -34.53
N PHE A 100 -21.58 17.82 -33.74
CA PHE A 100 -22.54 18.71 -33.08
C PHE A 100 -23.28 19.60 -34.09
N GLU A 101 -22.62 19.93 -35.19
CA GLU A 101 -23.14 20.66 -36.34
C GLU A 101 -24.33 19.96 -37.04
N ASP A 102 -24.35 18.64 -37.00
CA ASP A 102 -25.39 17.81 -37.62
C ASP A 102 -26.67 17.74 -36.76
N VAL A 103 -26.61 18.21 -35.51
CA VAL A 103 -27.76 18.20 -34.59
C VAL A 103 -28.39 19.61 -34.54
N PRO A 104 -29.58 19.83 -35.16
CA PRO A 104 -30.15 21.17 -35.29
C PRO A 104 -30.35 21.92 -33.96
N ALA A 105 -30.76 21.20 -32.92
CA ALA A 105 -30.98 21.77 -31.58
C ALA A 105 -29.68 22.26 -30.90
N LEU A 106 -28.51 21.72 -31.29
CA LEU A 106 -27.23 22.06 -30.67
C LEU A 106 -26.51 23.22 -31.38
N ARG A 107 -26.96 23.61 -32.59
CA ARG A 107 -26.36 24.71 -33.37
C ARG A 107 -26.40 26.06 -32.66
N ALA A 108 -27.38 26.28 -31.78
CA ALA A 108 -27.47 27.47 -30.94
C ALA A 108 -26.34 27.57 -29.89
N PHE A 109 -25.55 26.50 -29.71
CA PHE A 109 -24.49 26.40 -28.70
C PHE A 109 -23.15 26.01 -29.34
N PRO A 110 -22.51 26.93 -30.11
CA PRO A 110 -21.28 26.62 -30.86
C PRO A 110 -20.08 26.26 -29.96
N ASP A 111 -20.10 26.64 -28.69
CA ASP A 111 -19.05 26.37 -27.71
C ASP A 111 -19.33 25.13 -26.83
N LEU A 112 -20.45 24.43 -27.05
CA LEU A 112 -20.92 23.34 -26.19
C LEU A 112 -19.90 22.20 -26.10
N LYS A 113 -19.32 21.79 -27.22
CA LYS A 113 -18.34 20.68 -27.27
C LYS A 113 -17.14 20.96 -26.37
N GLU A 114 -16.57 22.16 -26.48
CA GLU A 114 -15.40 22.55 -25.70
C GLU A 114 -15.75 22.79 -24.22
N ARG A 115 -16.94 23.32 -23.93
CA ARG A 115 -17.42 23.48 -22.54
C ARG A 115 -17.70 22.13 -21.88
N LEU A 116 -18.30 21.19 -22.60
CA LEU A 116 -18.56 19.84 -22.12
C LEU A 116 -17.24 19.13 -21.82
N ARG A 117 -16.28 19.18 -22.75
CA ARG A 117 -14.94 18.63 -22.55
C ARG A 117 -14.29 19.19 -21.30
N ARG A 118 -14.27 20.52 -21.13
CA ARG A 118 -13.70 21.18 -19.94
C ARG A 118 -14.37 20.72 -18.65
N LYS A 119 -15.70 20.59 -18.63
CA LYS A 119 -16.45 20.11 -17.46
C LYS A 119 -16.13 18.65 -17.13
N GLN A 120 -16.05 17.78 -18.14
CA GLN A 120 -15.73 16.37 -17.95
C GLN A 120 -14.30 16.18 -17.43
N LEU A 121 -13.34 16.92 -17.95
CA LEU A 121 -11.96 16.89 -17.44
C LEU A 121 -11.89 17.37 -15.98
N ALA A 122 -12.59 18.44 -15.63
CA ALA A 122 -12.64 18.93 -14.25
C ALA A 122 -13.32 17.92 -13.28
N ALA A 123 -14.36 17.22 -13.74
CA ALA A 123 -14.97 16.13 -12.98
C ALA A 123 -13.98 14.96 -12.80
N GLY A 124 -13.23 14.64 -13.85
CA GLY A 124 -12.16 13.65 -13.83
C GLY A 124 -11.07 13.98 -12.82
N ASP A 125 -10.57 15.23 -12.81
CA ASP A 125 -9.59 15.71 -11.84
C ASP A 125 -10.10 15.56 -10.39
N THR A 126 -11.38 15.86 -10.16
CA THR A 126 -12.02 15.69 -8.84
C THR A 126 -12.04 14.22 -8.40
N VAL A 127 -12.28 13.28 -9.32
CA VAL A 127 -12.26 11.84 -9.01
C VAL A 127 -10.82 11.36 -8.76
N LEU A 128 -9.85 11.87 -9.51
CA LEU A 128 -8.42 11.58 -9.30
C LEU A 128 -7.91 12.08 -7.96
N ASP A 129 -8.36 13.26 -7.51
CA ASP A 129 -8.02 13.78 -6.18
C ASP A 129 -8.52 12.82 -5.07
N LYS A 130 -9.77 12.34 -5.18
CA LYS A 130 -10.34 11.34 -4.24
C LYS A 130 -9.57 10.02 -4.28
N LEU A 131 -9.20 9.53 -5.47
CA LEU A 131 -8.36 8.34 -5.59
C LEU A 131 -6.96 8.55 -4.97
N GLY A 132 -6.42 9.76 -5.06
CA GLY A 132 -5.19 10.17 -4.40
C GLY A 132 -5.30 10.07 -2.87
N GLU A 133 -6.42 10.48 -2.28
CA GLU A 133 -6.69 10.31 -0.86
C GLU A 133 -6.75 8.82 -0.45
N ARG A 134 -7.39 7.97 -1.27
CA ARG A 134 -7.41 6.52 -1.02
C ARG A 134 -6.03 5.88 -1.15
N LEU A 135 -5.23 6.30 -2.13
CA LEU A 135 -3.82 5.89 -2.22
C LEU A 135 -3.02 6.29 -0.98
N ALA A 136 -3.27 7.48 -0.41
CA ALA A 136 -2.62 7.91 0.82
C ALA A 136 -3.02 7.03 2.02
N ALA A 137 -4.28 6.57 2.09
CA ALA A 137 -4.71 5.60 3.09
C ALA A 137 -4.03 4.23 2.92
N LEU A 138 -3.96 3.70 1.69
CA LEU A 138 -3.22 2.45 1.41
C LEU A 138 -1.73 2.56 1.75
N LEU A 139 -1.12 3.72 1.45
CA LEU A 139 0.27 4.02 1.83
C LEU A 139 0.46 3.92 3.36
N LYS A 140 -0.47 4.51 4.12
CA LYS A 140 -0.42 4.47 5.59
C LYS A 140 -0.52 3.05 6.14
N VAL A 141 -1.37 2.21 5.56
CA VAL A 141 -1.45 0.78 5.92
C VAL A 141 -0.10 0.11 5.70
N ARG A 142 0.48 0.25 4.50
CA ARG A 142 1.80 -0.31 4.17
C ARG A 142 2.87 0.14 5.17
N ASP A 143 2.92 1.45 5.46
CA ASP A 143 3.93 2.03 6.35
C ASP A 143 3.78 1.54 7.79
N THR A 144 2.54 1.44 8.27
CA THR A 144 2.24 0.89 9.59
C THR A 144 2.74 -0.55 9.68
N VAL A 145 2.34 -1.42 8.75
CA VAL A 145 2.78 -2.82 8.75
C VAL A 145 4.30 -2.93 8.66
N SER A 146 4.94 -2.19 7.74
CA SER A 146 6.41 -2.21 7.57
C SER A 146 7.13 -1.84 8.88
N SER A 147 6.65 -0.80 9.58
CA SER A 147 7.26 -0.37 10.85
C SER A 147 7.12 -1.41 11.99
N HIS A 148 6.02 -2.18 11.99
CA HIS A 148 5.81 -3.25 12.96
C HIS A 148 6.67 -4.46 12.64
N VAL A 149 6.74 -4.87 11.38
CA VAL A 149 7.61 -5.96 10.92
C VAL A 149 9.08 -5.64 11.21
N GLU A 150 9.54 -4.43 10.90
CA GLU A 150 10.90 -3.98 11.20
C GLU A 150 11.20 -4.06 12.71
N ARG A 151 10.25 -3.64 13.57
CA ARG A 151 10.42 -3.73 15.02
C ARG A 151 10.55 -5.18 15.51
N VAL A 152 9.74 -6.09 14.99
CA VAL A 152 9.82 -7.52 15.34
C VAL A 152 11.17 -8.09 14.93
N LEU A 153 11.64 -7.80 13.72
CA LEU A 153 12.94 -8.24 13.22
C LEU A 153 14.08 -7.69 14.07
N GLN A 154 14.05 -6.41 14.45
CA GLN A 154 15.04 -5.82 15.35
C GLN A 154 15.07 -6.51 16.72
N ILE A 155 13.91 -6.82 17.30
CA ILE A 155 13.83 -7.55 18.57
C ILE A 155 14.41 -8.95 18.43
N TYR A 156 14.09 -9.65 17.33
CA TYR A 156 14.66 -10.96 17.04
C TYR A 156 16.19 -10.90 16.91
N GLU A 157 16.71 -9.97 16.10
CA GLU A 157 18.15 -9.79 15.88
C GLU A 157 18.91 -9.49 17.18
N GLN A 158 18.35 -8.66 18.06
CA GLN A 158 18.94 -8.33 19.36
C GLN A 158 19.09 -9.54 20.29
N HIS A 159 18.28 -10.58 20.09
CA HIS A 159 18.26 -11.77 20.94
C HIS A 159 18.75 -13.02 20.20
N ALA A 160 19.19 -12.89 18.94
CA ALA A 160 19.55 -14.03 18.08
C ALA A 160 20.68 -14.88 18.68
N ASP A 161 21.68 -14.27 19.30
CA ASP A 161 22.81 -14.97 19.94
C ASP A 161 22.39 -15.78 21.18
N THR A 162 21.21 -15.50 21.73
CA THR A 162 20.71 -16.13 22.96
C THR A 162 19.69 -17.24 22.70
N ILE A 163 19.14 -17.31 21.48
CA ILE A 163 18.10 -18.27 21.10
C ILE A 163 18.74 -19.32 20.19
N SER A 164 18.62 -20.61 20.54
CA SER A 164 19.11 -21.67 19.67
C SER A 164 18.28 -21.77 18.39
N ILE A 165 18.91 -22.22 17.29
CA ILE A 165 18.22 -22.45 16.01
C ILE A 165 17.05 -23.42 16.20
N ASP A 166 17.23 -24.48 16.99
CA ASP A 166 16.17 -25.45 17.30
C ASP A 166 14.96 -24.78 17.96
N ALA A 167 15.19 -23.82 18.87
CA ALA A 167 14.11 -23.11 19.54
C ALA A 167 13.33 -22.16 18.59
N VAL A 168 13.99 -21.62 17.56
CA VAL A 168 13.34 -20.78 16.53
C VAL A 168 12.46 -21.63 15.61
N LEU A 169 12.92 -22.84 15.28
CA LEU A 169 12.21 -23.79 14.41
C LEU A 169 11.14 -24.61 15.15
N GLN A 170 11.11 -24.56 16.48
CA GLN A 170 10.17 -25.32 17.29
C GLN A 170 8.73 -24.80 17.12
N ALA A 171 7.93 -25.54 16.34
CA ALA A 171 6.48 -25.41 16.30
C ALA A 171 5.81 -26.26 17.40
N SER A 172 4.55 -25.95 17.68
CA SER A 172 3.67 -26.70 18.57
C SER A 172 2.26 -26.81 17.98
N ALA A 173 1.36 -27.54 18.64
CA ALA A 173 -0.03 -27.70 18.18
C ALA A 173 -0.82 -26.38 18.12
N VAL A 174 -0.40 -25.37 18.89
CA VAL A 174 -1.12 -24.10 19.09
C VAL A 174 -0.30 -22.87 18.68
N SER A 175 0.98 -23.06 18.35
CA SER A 175 1.89 -21.97 17.98
C SER A 175 2.81 -22.43 16.85
N PRO A 176 2.75 -21.76 15.68
CA PRO A 176 3.74 -21.92 14.61
C PRO A 176 5.16 -21.63 15.09
N SER A 177 6.16 -22.00 14.30
CA SER A 177 7.55 -21.67 14.65
C SER A 177 7.80 -20.16 14.55
N VAL A 178 8.81 -19.66 15.27
CA VAL A 178 9.22 -18.24 15.17
C VAL A 178 9.74 -17.96 13.76
N ALA A 179 10.45 -18.91 13.14
CA ALA A 179 10.92 -18.78 11.76
C ALA A 179 9.76 -18.57 10.78
N ASP A 180 8.73 -19.42 10.83
CA ASP A 180 7.57 -19.32 9.91
C ASP A 180 6.86 -17.98 10.08
N MET A 181 6.61 -17.56 11.32
CA MET A 181 5.91 -16.30 11.59
C MET A 181 6.71 -15.07 11.10
N LEU A 182 8.05 -15.09 11.23
CA LEU A 182 8.91 -14.03 10.71
C LEU A 182 8.90 -14.00 9.18
N GLU A 183 8.96 -15.17 8.53
CA GLU A 183 8.85 -15.29 7.09
C GLU A 183 7.50 -14.75 6.59
N TRP A 184 6.40 -15.16 7.22
CA TRP A 184 5.06 -14.69 6.86
C TRP A 184 4.90 -13.19 7.03
N LEU A 185 5.48 -12.58 8.07
CA LEU A 185 5.45 -11.13 8.24
C LEU A 185 6.19 -10.41 7.11
N GLN A 186 7.34 -10.93 6.66
CA GLN A 186 8.07 -10.36 5.52
C GLN A 186 7.27 -10.52 4.21
N ASP A 187 6.61 -11.66 4.02
CA ASP A 187 5.74 -11.88 2.86
C ASP A 187 4.55 -10.92 2.83
N ILE A 188 3.94 -10.65 3.98
CA ILE A 188 2.86 -9.67 4.13
C ILE A 188 3.37 -8.25 3.82
N GLU A 189 4.54 -7.86 4.35
CA GLU A 189 5.15 -6.56 4.04
C GLU A 189 5.39 -6.41 2.53
N ARG A 190 5.97 -7.45 1.91
CA ARG A 190 6.23 -7.50 0.47
C ARG A 190 4.95 -7.40 -0.34
N HIS A 191 3.89 -8.08 0.09
CA HIS A 191 2.56 -7.99 -0.51
C HIS A 191 2.08 -6.53 -0.53
N TYR A 192 1.93 -5.88 0.63
CA TYR A 192 1.43 -4.49 0.68
C TYR A 192 2.30 -3.52 -0.12
N ARG A 193 3.62 -3.69 -0.08
CA ARG A 193 4.57 -2.84 -0.82
C ARG A 193 4.35 -2.95 -2.32
N ASN A 194 4.30 -4.17 -2.85
CA ASN A 194 4.12 -4.41 -4.29
C ASN A 194 2.74 -3.90 -4.74
N SER A 195 1.72 -4.22 -3.95
CA SER A 195 0.33 -3.86 -4.20
C SER A 195 0.12 -2.36 -4.32
N TYR A 196 0.70 -1.63 -3.37
CA TYR A 196 0.69 -0.19 -3.35
C TYR A 196 1.43 0.40 -4.56
N LEU A 197 2.61 -0.12 -4.90
CA LEU A 197 3.42 0.41 -6.00
C LEU A 197 2.74 0.21 -7.35
N LYS A 198 2.17 -0.97 -7.61
CA LYS A 198 1.41 -1.25 -8.84
C LYS A 198 0.21 -0.31 -8.98
N ARG A 199 -0.57 -0.12 -7.91
CA ARG A 199 -1.74 0.80 -7.90
C ARG A 199 -1.35 2.25 -8.09
N LYS A 200 -0.30 2.70 -7.41
CA LYS A 200 0.26 4.05 -7.58
C LYS A 200 0.71 4.26 -9.02
N TYR A 201 1.41 3.29 -9.59
CA TYR A 201 1.86 3.37 -10.98
C TYR A 201 0.69 3.46 -11.94
N LEU A 202 -0.32 2.58 -11.79
CA LEU A 202 -1.53 2.55 -12.62
C LEU A 202 -2.26 3.89 -12.61
N LEU A 203 -2.41 4.54 -11.45
CA LEU A 203 -3.08 5.85 -11.38
C LEU A 203 -2.19 6.99 -11.90
N SER A 204 -0.86 6.89 -11.76
CA SER A 204 0.07 7.91 -12.26
C SER A 204 0.24 7.90 -13.78
N SER A 205 -0.10 6.80 -14.45
CA SER A 205 0.03 6.65 -15.90
C SER A 205 -1.17 7.18 -16.69
N ILE A 206 -2.24 7.61 -15.99
CA ILE A 206 -3.48 8.11 -16.60
C ILE A 206 -3.19 9.32 -17.50
N GLN A 207 -3.67 9.24 -18.74
CA GLN A 207 -3.62 10.30 -19.73
C GLN A 207 -5.00 10.44 -20.38
N TRP A 208 -5.61 11.62 -20.28
CA TRP A 208 -6.94 11.88 -20.85
C TRP A 208 -6.98 11.85 -22.39
N GLU A 209 -5.82 11.77 -23.04
CA GLU A 209 -5.68 11.46 -24.45
C GLU A 209 -5.92 9.97 -24.77
N ASP A 210 -5.79 9.08 -23.79
CA ASP A 210 -5.91 7.63 -23.93
C ASP A 210 -7.15 7.12 -23.18
N LEU A 211 -8.32 7.37 -23.78
CA LEU A 211 -9.61 7.05 -23.18
C LEU A 211 -9.83 5.53 -23.04
N VAL A 212 -9.22 4.72 -23.91
CA VAL A 212 -9.31 3.26 -23.86
C VAL A 212 -8.65 2.72 -22.60
N ASN A 213 -7.44 3.22 -22.28
CA ASN A 213 -6.77 2.83 -21.06
C ASN A 213 -7.52 3.30 -19.80
N ILE A 214 -8.15 4.47 -19.82
CA ILE A 214 -8.97 4.94 -18.70
C ILE A 214 -10.20 4.04 -18.48
N GLN A 215 -10.87 3.62 -19.56
CA GLN A 215 -11.99 2.68 -19.49
C GLN A 215 -11.57 1.31 -18.95
N ALA A 216 -10.35 0.88 -19.23
CA ALA A 216 -9.80 -0.39 -18.74
C ALA A 216 -9.30 -0.34 -17.28
N LEU A 217 -9.23 0.85 -16.65
CA LEU A 217 -8.69 1.01 -15.29
C LEU A 217 -9.35 0.13 -14.23
N PRO A 218 -10.69 -0.01 -14.15
CA PRO A 218 -11.31 -0.86 -13.15
C PRO A 218 -10.80 -2.30 -13.23
N LYS A 219 -10.74 -2.85 -14.44
CA LYS A 219 -10.24 -4.21 -14.69
C LYS A 219 -8.75 -4.32 -14.34
N ALA A 220 -7.94 -3.36 -14.77
CA ALA A 220 -6.50 -3.35 -14.47
C ALA A 220 -6.23 -3.23 -12.96
N TRP A 221 -7.10 -2.53 -12.22
CA TRP A 221 -7.01 -2.42 -10.77
C TRP A 221 -7.32 -3.73 -10.06
N ASP A 222 -8.35 -4.44 -10.49
CA ASP A 222 -8.76 -5.72 -9.90
C ASP A 222 -7.71 -6.83 -10.16
N GLN A 223 -7.11 -6.83 -11.35
CA GLN A 223 -6.02 -7.76 -11.72
C GLN A 223 -4.81 -7.68 -10.79
N ILE A 224 -4.54 -6.52 -10.18
CA ILE A 224 -3.44 -6.38 -9.22
C ILE A 224 -3.69 -7.27 -7.99
N SER A 225 -4.95 -7.41 -7.54
CA SER A 225 -5.30 -8.27 -6.41
C SER A 225 -5.13 -9.76 -6.75
N GLU A 226 -5.50 -10.15 -7.97
CA GLU A 226 -5.39 -11.54 -8.44
C GLU A 226 -3.93 -12.00 -8.53
N GLU A 227 -3.04 -11.14 -9.04
CA GLU A 227 -1.60 -11.44 -9.18
C GLU A 227 -0.86 -11.54 -7.83
N GLU A 228 -1.36 -10.88 -6.78
CA GLU A 228 -0.64 -10.73 -5.51
C GLU A 228 -1.12 -11.66 -4.40
N HIS A 229 -1.86 -12.71 -4.75
CA HIS A 229 -2.43 -13.69 -3.82
C HIS A 229 -3.32 -12.99 -2.78
N GLN A 230 -4.53 -12.62 -3.20
CA GLN A 230 -5.52 -11.89 -2.39
C GLN A 230 -5.72 -12.47 -0.98
N ASP A 231 -5.56 -13.78 -0.82
CA ASP A 231 -5.80 -14.49 0.43
C ASP A 231 -4.56 -14.68 1.31
N LEU A 232 -3.37 -14.22 0.88
CA LEU A 232 -2.11 -14.40 1.64
C LEU A 232 -2.24 -13.95 3.09
N VAL A 233 -2.65 -12.69 3.29
CA VAL A 233 -2.76 -12.10 4.63
C VAL A 233 -3.79 -12.84 5.47
N GLN A 234 -4.94 -13.19 4.88
CA GLN A 234 -6.00 -13.91 5.59
C GLN A 234 -5.56 -15.32 6.00
N ASN A 235 -4.86 -16.04 5.12
CA ASN A 235 -4.35 -17.38 5.40
C ASN A 235 -3.30 -17.36 6.52
N VAL A 236 -2.40 -16.37 6.51
CA VAL A 236 -1.43 -16.20 7.61
C VAL A 236 -2.14 -15.89 8.92
N LEU A 237 -3.11 -14.98 8.93
CA LEU A 237 -3.89 -14.64 10.13
C LEU A 237 -4.64 -15.86 10.69
N LEU A 238 -5.15 -16.74 9.83
CA LEU A 238 -5.74 -18.01 10.24
C LEU A 238 -4.69 -18.97 10.84
N ASN A 239 -3.48 -19.02 10.28
CA ASN A 239 -2.41 -19.89 10.80
C ASN A 239 -1.91 -19.47 12.19
N VAL A 240 -2.04 -18.18 12.55
CA VAL A 240 -1.60 -17.66 13.85
C VAL A 240 -2.73 -17.47 14.86
N SER A 241 -3.99 -17.82 14.52
CA SER A 241 -5.14 -17.54 15.39
C SER A 241 -5.01 -18.18 16.78
N PHE A 242 -4.69 -19.48 16.84
CA PHE A 242 -4.48 -20.19 18.11
C PHE A 242 -3.32 -19.62 18.94
N PHE A 243 -2.30 -19.08 18.28
CA PHE A 243 -1.16 -18.47 18.95
C PHE A 243 -1.51 -17.15 19.64
N LEU A 244 -2.54 -16.45 19.14
CA LEU A 244 -3.03 -15.18 19.68
C LEU A 244 -4.07 -15.35 20.79
N GLU A 245 -4.64 -16.56 20.96
CA GLU A 245 -5.60 -16.88 22.03
C GLU A 245 -4.93 -17.23 23.38
N GLU A 246 -3.60 -17.40 23.39
CA GLU A 246 -2.76 -17.69 24.57
C GLU A 246 -2.14 -16.45 25.24
#